data_AF-A0A5C8LXU0-F1
#
_entry.id   AF-A0A5C8LXU0-F1
#
_cell.length_a   1.000
_cell.length_b   1.000
_cell.length_c   1.000
_cell.angle_alpha   90.00
_cell.angle_beta   90.00
_cell.angle_gamma   90.00
#
_symmetry.space_group_name_H-M   'P 1'
#
loop_
_entity.id
_entity.type
_entity.pdbx_description
1 polymer ?
#
loop_
_entity_poly.entity_id
_entity_poly.type
_entity_poly.pdbx_seq_one_letter_code
_entity_poly.pdbx_strand_id
1 'polypeptide(L)'
;MRNILLSLIILISSNLFGQNNDIINSQKENFTKAEQLLKNSNGLEALFYYHQVCFPNLKTDFEDKAKQRIDSLLPIYQKMESSKWKGKWELKQLKTSLFAFEKIIITENIISFYNKVNDTIASRNEKIKHTEYEPNDFVVNINSLKFENNEIWEFSTEKTDNELRLFPNLKTESNGTTWLLLDERAMIRNDVEREKALAEEIRTYYVRIK
;
A
#
# COMPACT_ATOMS: atom_id res chain seq x y z
N MET A 1 -42.27 -34.39 -0.93
CA MET A 1 -40.85 -34.11 -1.30
C MET A 1 -40.71 -33.07 -2.40
N ARG A 2 -41.52 -33.07 -3.47
CA ARG A 2 -41.43 -32.07 -4.57
C ARG A 2 -41.61 -30.60 -4.12
N ASN A 3 -42.50 -30.35 -3.15
CA ASN A 3 -42.78 -28.99 -2.69
C ASN A 3 -41.69 -28.41 -1.77
N ILE A 4 -40.97 -29.25 -1.00
CA ILE A 4 -39.87 -28.82 -0.12
C ILE A 4 -38.62 -28.46 -0.96
N LEU A 5 -38.38 -29.19 -2.05
CA LEU A 5 -37.27 -28.89 -2.97
C LEU A 5 -37.47 -27.54 -3.67
N LEU A 6 -38.69 -27.22 -4.08
CA LEU A 6 -39.05 -25.93 -4.68
C LEU A 6 -38.90 -24.76 -3.68
N SER A 7 -39.26 -24.94 -2.41
CA SER A 7 -39.07 -23.92 -1.37
C SER A 7 -37.60 -23.61 -1.13
N LEU A 8 -36.74 -24.63 -1.09
CA LEU A 8 -35.29 -24.46 -0.94
C LEU A 8 -34.65 -23.75 -2.14
N ILE A 9 -35.07 -24.08 -3.37
CA ILE A 9 -34.57 -23.42 -4.59
C ILE A 9 -34.95 -21.93 -4.62
N ILE A 10 -36.17 -21.58 -4.21
CA ILE A 10 -36.64 -20.19 -4.16
C ILE A 10 -35.86 -19.39 -3.11
N LEU A 11 -35.65 -19.94 -1.90
CA LEU A 11 -34.87 -19.31 -0.82
C LEU A 11 -33.39 -19.10 -1.16
N ILE A 12 -32.78 -20.02 -1.92
CA ILE A 12 -31.40 -19.89 -2.37
C ILE A 12 -31.28 -18.80 -3.45
N SER A 13 -32.23 -18.76 -4.39
CA SER A 13 -32.22 -17.76 -5.46
C SER A 13 -32.45 -16.34 -4.93
N SER A 14 -33.39 -16.11 -4.01
CA SER A 14 -33.68 -14.77 -3.48
C SER A 14 -32.53 -14.16 -2.68
N ASN A 15 -31.77 -14.97 -1.94
CA ASN A 15 -30.59 -14.49 -1.20
C ASN A 15 -29.41 -14.15 -2.14
N LEU A 16 -29.24 -14.88 -3.24
CA LEU A 16 -28.21 -14.58 -4.25
C LEU A 16 -28.51 -13.31 -5.06
N PHE A 17 -29.79 -13.05 -5.38
CA PHE A 17 -30.19 -11.85 -6.11
C PHE A 17 -30.13 -10.57 -5.24
N GLY A 18 -30.42 -10.66 -3.93
CA GLY A 18 -30.31 -9.53 -3.01
C GLY A 18 -28.86 -9.03 -2.85
N GLN A 19 -27.93 -9.95 -2.60
CA GLN A 19 -26.52 -9.62 -2.42
C GLN A 19 -25.89 -9.00 -3.69
N ASN A 20 -26.24 -9.50 -4.87
CA ASN A 20 -25.72 -8.93 -6.12
C ASN A 20 -26.21 -7.49 -6.37
N ASN A 21 -27.46 -7.16 -6.01
CA ASN A 21 -27.97 -5.80 -6.14
C ASN A 21 -27.28 -4.84 -5.16
N ASP A 22 -27.02 -5.28 -3.94
CA ASP A 22 -26.34 -4.47 -2.92
C ASP A 22 -24.91 -4.12 -3.33
N ILE A 23 -24.17 -5.09 -3.89
CA ILE A 23 -22.79 -4.88 -4.35
C ILE A 23 -22.75 -3.93 -5.57
N ILE A 24 -23.66 -4.07 -6.54
CA ILE A 24 -23.75 -3.14 -7.68
C ILE A 24 -24.11 -1.71 -7.22
N ASN A 25 -25.02 -1.58 -6.26
CA ASN A 25 -25.38 -0.27 -5.69
C ASN A 25 -24.19 0.37 -4.97
N SER A 26 -23.48 -0.40 -4.14
CA SER A 26 -22.26 0.06 -3.47
C SER A 26 -21.18 0.50 -4.47
N GLN A 27 -21.00 -0.25 -5.57
CA GLN A 27 -20.08 0.13 -6.64
C GLN A 27 -20.45 1.48 -7.26
N LYS A 28 -21.73 1.71 -7.55
CA LYS A 28 -22.23 2.99 -8.09
C LYS A 28 -22.05 4.16 -7.11
N GLU A 29 -22.30 3.93 -5.82
CA GLU A 29 -22.10 4.92 -4.76
C GLU A 29 -20.63 5.31 -4.65
N ASN A 30 -19.73 4.33 -4.59
CA ASN A 30 -18.27 4.56 -4.57
C ASN A 30 -17.81 5.34 -5.79
N PHE A 31 -18.29 4.97 -6.99
CA PHE A 31 -17.95 5.70 -8.23
C PHE A 31 -18.42 7.16 -8.18
N THR A 32 -19.66 7.39 -7.73
CA THR A 32 -20.22 8.74 -7.61
C THR A 32 -19.42 9.59 -6.62
N LYS A 33 -19.03 9.00 -5.48
CA LYS A 33 -18.21 9.66 -4.48
C LYS A 33 -16.81 9.99 -5.00
N ALA A 34 -16.18 9.05 -5.72
CA ALA A 34 -14.88 9.27 -6.36
C ALA A 34 -14.91 10.45 -7.35
N GLU A 35 -15.93 10.53 -8.19
CA GLU A 35 -16.08 11.64 -9.15
C GLU A 35 -16.33 12.99 -8.45
N GLN A 36 -17.06 13.02 -7.33
CA GLN A 36 -17.23 14.23 -6.51
C GLN A 36 -15.91 14.68 -5.87
N LEU A 37 -15.17 13.74 -5.27
CA LEU A 37 -13.86 14.00 -4.68
C LEU A 37 -12.88 14.54 -5.71
N LEU A 38 -12.87 13.95 -6.92
CA LEU A 38 -12.01 14.40 -8.01
C LEU A 38 -12.35 15.85 -8.44
N LYS A 39 -13.64 16.19 -8.56
CA LYS A 39 -14.08 17.58 -8.85
C LYS A 39 -13.65 18.57 -7.76
N ASN A 40 -13.61 18.12 -6.51
CA ASN A 40 -13.18 18.92 -5.37
C ASN A 40 -11.66 18.88 -5.15
N SER A 41 -10.89 18.46 -6.15
CA SER A 41 -9.42 18.37 -6.09
C SER A 41 -8.86 17.43 -5.01
N ASN A 42 -9.67 16.48 -4.53
CA ASN A 42 -9.27 15.44 -3.59
C ASN A 42 -9.01 14.10 -4.32
N GLY A 43 -8.05 14.12 -5.25
CA GLY A 43 -7.83 12.98 -6.14
C GLY A 43 -7.19 11.75 -5.47
N LEU A 44 -6.47 11.90 -4.35
CA LEU A 44 -5.92 10.75 -3.62
C LEU A 44 -7.04 9.96 -2.97
N GLU A 45 -7.98 10.65 -2.31
CA GLU A 45 -9.18 9.99 -1.78
C GLU A 45 -10.04 9.41 -2.90
N ALA A 46 -10.18 10.13 -4.03
CA ALA A 46 -10.86 9.60 -5.21
C ALA A 46 -10.23 8.29 -5.71
N LEU A 47 -8.89 8.20 -5.76
CA LEU A 47 -8.16 7.00 -6.16
C LEU A 47 -8.53 5.80 -5.26
N PHE A 48 -8.65 5.99 -3.95
CA PHE A 48 -9.11 4.94 -3.03
C PHE A 48 -10.54 4.48 -3.37
N TYR A 49 -11.48 5.41 -3.62
CA TYR A 49 -12.84 5.03 -3.99
C TYR A 49 -12.93 4.35 -5.36
N TYR A 50 -12.15 4.77 -6.37
CA TYR A 50 -12.07 4.04 -7.63
C TYR A 50 -11.54 2.62 -7.44
N HIS A 51 -10.57 2.41 -6.55
CA HIS A 51 -10.13 1.05 -6.21
C HIS A 51 -11.26 0.22 -5.58
N GLN A 52 -12.05 0.80 -4.66
CA GLN A 52 -13.24 0.13 -4.09
C GLN A 52 -14.31 -0.21 -5.14
N VAL A 53 -14.41 0.56 -6.23
CA VAL A 53 -15.27 0.22 -7.38
C VAL A 53 -14.78 -1.06 -8.08
N CYS A 54 -13.47 -1.25 -8.19
CA CYS A 54 -12.86 -2.34 -8.94
C CYS A 54 -12.63 -3.61 -8.10
N PHE A 55 -12.45 -3.48 -6.79
CA PHE A 55 -12.13 -4.58 -5.88
C PHE A 55 -13.11 -5.78 -5.97
N PRO A 56 -14.44 -5.60 -6.09
CA PRO A 56 -15.37 -6.71 -6.22
C PRO A 56 -15.34 -7.40 -7.60
N ASN A 57 -14.66 -6.83 -8.60
CA ASN A 57 -14.46 -7.39 -9.96
C ASN A 57 -15.76 -7.86 -10.63
N LEU A 58 -16.75 -6.96 -10.69
CA LEU A 58 -18.08 -7.24 -11.24
C LEU A 58 -18.16 -7.12 -12.76
N LYS A 59 -17.13 -6.56 -13.40
CA LYS A 59 -17.04 -6.34 -14.86
C LYS A 59 -18.16 -5.45 -15.39
N THR A 60 -18.37 -4.32 -14.72
CA THR A 60 -19.39 -3.32 -15.09
C THR A 60 -18.76 -2.11 -15.78
N ASP A 61 -19.60 -1.30 -16.46
CA ASP A 61 -19.18 -0.02 -17.03
C ASP A 61 -18.56 0.93 -15.98
N PHE A 62 -18.95 0.83 -14.71
CA PHE A 62 -18.36 1.64 -13.63
C PHE A 62 -16.94 1.20 -13.33
N GLU A 63 -16.67 -0.10 -13.35
CA GLU A 63 -15.34 -0.67 -13.16
C GLU A 63 -14.39 -0.25 -14.29
N ASP A 64 -14.82 -0.36 -15.55
CA ASP A 64 -13.99 0.05 -16.69
C ASP A 64 -13.64 1.53 -16.64
N LYS A 65 -14.61 2.38 -16.29
CA LYS A 65 -14.37 3.82 -16.07
C LYS A 65 -13.44 4.07 -14.89
N ALA A 66 -13.62 3.36 -13.78
CA ALA A 66 -12.77 3.51 -12.61
C ALA A 66 -11.33 3.10 -12.91
N LYS A 67 -11.09 2.00 -13.64
CA LYS A 67 -9.75 1.60 -14.09
C LYS A 67 -9.07 2.70 -14.91
N GLN A 68 -9.77 3.29 -15.88
CA GLN A 68 -9.22 4.42 -16.65
C GLN A 68 -8.85 5.63 -15.77
N ARG A 69 -9.64 5.90 -14.72
CA ARG A 69 -9.31 6.95 -13.74
C ARG A 69 -8.09 6.58 -12.90
N ILE A 70 -7.98 5.33 -12.46
CA ILE A 70 -6.84 4.81 -11.71
C ILE A 70 -5.56 4.92 -12.55
N ASP A 71 -5.58 4.44 -13.80
CA ASP A 71 -4.42 4.50 -14.71
C ASP A 71 -3.89 5.93 -14.90
N SER A 72 -4.80 6.91 -14.85
CA SER A 72 -4.44 8.33 -14.96
C SER A 72 -3.90 8.92 -13.64
N LEU A 73 -4.50 8.56 -12.50
CA LEU A 73 -4.21 9.17 -11.20
C LEU A 73 -3.05 8.50 -10.48
N LEU A 74 -2.92 7.18 -10.57
CA LEU A 74 -1.95 6.40 -9.83
C LEU A 74 -0.51 6.86 -10.06
N PRO A 75 -0.04 7.08 -11.32
CA PRO A 75 1.33 7.56 -11.54
C PRO A 75 1.62 8.94 -10.95
N ILE A 76 0.60 9.81 -10.88
CA ILE A 76 0.73 11.15 -10.28
C ILE A 76 1.01 11.03 -8.79
N TYR A 77 0.19 10.24 -8.07
CA TYR A 77 0.33 10.07 -6.63
C TYR A 77 1.57 9.27 -6.25
N GLN A 78 1.93 8.25 -7.03
CA GLN A 78 3.20 7.53 -6.90
C GLN A 78 4.40 8.48 -7.01
N LYS A 79 4.41 9.40 -7.98
CA LYS A 79 5.48 10.41 -8.13
C LYS A 79 5.51 11.44 -7.00
N MET A 80 4.33 11.89 -6.54
CA MET A 80 4.24 12.80 -5.40
C MET A 80 4.78 12.16 -4.13
N GLU A 81 4.46 10.88 -3.91
CA GLU A 81 4.91 10.12 -2.76
C GLU A 81 6.42 9.84 -2.83
N SER A 82 6.92 9.35 -3.97
CA SER A 82 8.36 9.07 -4.13
C SER A 82 9.24 10.31 -4.02
N SER A 83 8.70 11.49 -4.36
CA SER A 83 9.40 12.75 -4.14
C SER A 83 9.66 13.07 -2.66
N LYS A 84 8.84 12.56 -1.74
CA LYS A 84 9.05 12.72 -0.29
C LYS A 84 10.25 11.91 0.22
N TRP A 85 10.56 10.79 -0.44
CA TRP A 85 11.64 9.89 -0.05
C TRP A 85 13.03 10.40 -0.46
N LYS A 86 13.11 11.40 -1.35
CA LYS A 86 14.38 11.95 -1.84
C LYS A 86 15.26 12.47 -0.71
N GLY A 87 16.53 12.11 -0.74
CA GLY A 87 17.51 12.53 0.25
C GLY A 87 18.54 11.45 0.57
N LYS A 88 19.38 11.77 1.55
CA LYS A 88 20.32 10.83 2.16
C LYS A 88 19.77 10.41 3.51
N TRP A 89 19.82 9.12 3.78
CA TRP A 89 19.21 8.50 4.94
C TRP A 89 20.23 7.57 5.60
N GLU A 90 20.34 7.66 6.92
CA GLU A 90 21.23 6.83 7.73
C GLU A 90 20.40 5.95 8.65
N LEU A 91 20.81 4.68 8.78
CA LEU A 91 20.12 3.71 9.62
C LEU A 91 20.16 4.16 11.08
N LYS A 92 18.99 4.34 11.68
CA LYS A 92 18.87 4.71 13.09
C LYS A 92 18.46 3.53 13.95
N GLN A 93 17.60 2.68 13.42
CA GLN A 93 17.11 1.50 14.12
C GLN A 93 16.96 0.34 13.15
N LEU A 94 17.53 -0.81 13.53
CA LEU A 94 17.39 -2.08 12.84
C LEU A 94 16.48 -3.01 13.64
N LYS A 95 15.40 -3.49 13.02
CA LYS A 95 14.49 -4.50 13.61
C LYS A 95 14.46 -5.81 12.84
N THR A 96 14.84 -5.77 11.57
CA THR A 96 15.00 -6.95 10.71
C THR A 96 16.29 -6.88 9.94
N SER A 97 17.01 -8.01 9.85
CA SER A 97 18.25 -8.13 9.08
C SER A 97 18.02 -8.35 7.59
N LEU A 98 16.77 -8.54 7.15
CA LEU A 98 16.40 -8.81 5.75
C LEU A 98 16.96 -7.74 4.78
N PHE A 99 17.24 -6.53 5.27
CA PHE A 99 17.82 -5.44 4.47
C PHE A 99 18.56 -4.41 5.35
N ALA A 100 19.61 -4.88 6.04
CA ALA A 100 20.44 -4.07 6.93
C ALA A 100 21.48 -3.21 6.19
N PHE A 101 21.03 -2.22 5.42
CA PHE A 101 21.92 -1.19 4.86
C PHE A 101 22.14 -0.09 5.90
N GLU A 102 23.36 0.43 6.03
CA GLU A 102 23.61 1.54 6.96
C GLU A 102 23.22 2.89 6.38
N LYS A 103 23.18 3.02 5.05
CA LYS A 103 22.86 4.27 4.35
C LYS A 103 22.08 4.01 3.07
N ILE A 104 21.10 4.87 2.81
CA ILE A 104 20.30 4.89 1.58
C ILE A 104 20.36 6.30 0.99
N ILE A 105 20.58 6.41 -0.32
CA ILE A 105 20.48 7.68 -1.06
C ILE A 105 19.40 7.52 -2.12
N ILE A 106 18.38 8.37 -2.06
CA ILE A 106 17.25 8.36 -2.99
C ILE A 106 17.29 9.63 -3.83
N THR A 107 17.31 9.46 -5.14
CA THR A 107 17.27 10.53 -6.15
C THR A 107 15.95 10.50 -6.92
N GLU A 108 15.83 11.23 -8.02
CA GLU A 108 14.63 11.20 -8.88
C GLU A 108 14.32 9.80 -9.42
N ASN A 109 15.36 9.07 -9.83
CA ASN A 109 15.19 7.84 -10.61
C ASN A 109 15.90 6.63 -10.01
N ILE A 110 16.74 6.82 -8.98
CA ILE A 110 17.61 5.77 -8.44
C ILE A 110 17.56 5.77 -6.92
N ILE A 111 17.51 4.58 -6.35
CA ILE A 111 17.77 4.27 -4.95
C ILE A 111 19.12 3.55 -4.86
N SER A 112 20.05 4.14 -4.12
CA SER A 112 21.37 3.58 -3.87
C SER A 112 21.47 3.12 -2.41
N PHE A 113 21.78 1.85 -2.19
CA PHE A 113 21.99 1.26 -0.88
C PHE A 113 23.48 1.08 -0.61
N TYR A 114 23.89 1.32 0.63
CA TYR A 114 25.28 1.25 1.05
C TYR A 114 25.38 0.38 2.30
N ASN A 115 26.34 -0.54 2.30
CA ASN A 115 26.57 -1.43 3.44
C ASN A 115 27.10 -0.66 4.65
N LYS A 116 27.91 0.39 4.43
CA LYS A 116 28.40 1.27 5.49
C LYS A 116 28.09 2.74 5.22
N VAL A 117 27.96 3.52 6.30
CA VAL A 117 27.75 4.98 6.22
C VAL A 117 28.84 5.67 5.38
N ASN A 118 30.11 5.29 5.57
CA ASN A 118 31.24 5.93 4.91
C ASN A 118 31.56 5.40 3.51
N ASP A 119 30.81 4.42 3.00
CA ASP A 119 31.04 3.88 1.67
C ASP A 119 30.78 4.93 0.59
N THR A 120 31.69 5.05 -0.37
CA THR A 120 31.55 5.94 -1.53
C THR A 120 30.91 5.26 -2.73
N ILE A 121 30.92 3.92 -2.76
CA ILE A 121 30.33 3.09 -3.81
C ILE A 121 29.13 2.37 -3.20
N ALA A 122 27.98 2.48 -3.86
CA ALA A 122 26.77 1.78 -3.45
C ALA A 122 26.94 0.26 -3.64
N SER A 123 26.51 -0.54 -2.67
CA SER A 123 26.49 -2.00 -2.79
C SER A 123 25.35 -2.49 -3.70
N ARG A 124 24.29 -1.69 -3.82
CA ARG A 124 23.14 -1.96 -4.68
C ARG A 124 22.55 -0.66 -5.21
N ASN A 125 22.17 -0.66 -6.49
CA ASN A 125 21.46 0.44 -7.12
C ASN A 125 20.20 -0.10 -7.77
N GLU A 126 19.07 0.56 -7.52
CA GLU A 126 17.77 0.19 -8.07
C GLU A 126 17.13 1.39 -8.74
N LYS A 127 16.51 1.16 -9.90
CA LYS A 127 15.70 2.18 -10.55
C LYS A 127 14.37 2.32 -9.83
N ILE A 128 13.87 3.54 -9.71
CA ILE A 128 12.52 3.79 -9.23
C ILE A 128 11.55 3.38 -10.34
N LYS A 129 10.95 2.21 -10.16
CA LYS A 129 9.88 1.68 -11.00
C LYS A 129 8.71 1.30 -10.10
N HIS A 130 7.65 2.09 -10.15
CA HIS A 130 6.45 1.82 -9.37
C HIS A 130 5.72 0.56 -9.84
N THR A 131 5.02 -0.09 -8.92
CA THR A 131 4.14 -1.21 -9.25
C THR A 131 2.93 -0.74 -10.07
N GLU A 132 2.46 -1.62 -10.93
CA GLU A 132 1.21 -1.43 -11.67
C GLU A 132 0.01 -1.59 -10.73
N TYR A 133 -1.16 -1.18 -11.20
CA TYR A 133 -2.40 -1.35 -10.46
C TYR A 133 -2.80 -2.83 -10.37
N GLU A 134 -3.08 -3.31 -9.15
CA GLU A 134 -3.60 -4.65 -8.90
C GLU A 134 -4.99 -4.54 -8.24
N PRO A 135 -6.08 -4.96 -8.90
CA PRO A 135 -7.43 -4.86 -8.35
C PRO A 135 -7.66 -5.77 -7.14
N ASN A 136 -6.88 -6.86 -6.99
CA ASN A 136 -7.03 -7.79 -5.86
C ASN A 136 -6.30 -7.34 -4.58
N ASP A 137 -5.49 -6.28 -4.63
CA ASP A 137 -4.89 -5.71 -3.43
C ASP A 137 -6.00 -5.15 -2.53
N PHE A 138 -5.83 -5.22 -1.21
CA PHE A 138 -6.84 -4.69 -0.28
C PHE A 138 -6.95 -3.15 -0.33
N VAL A 139 -5.86 -2.49 -0.72
CA VAL A 139 -5.76 -1.04 -0.88
C VAL A 139 -4.90 -0.71 -2.09
N VAL A 140 -5.24 0.37 -2.78
CA VAL A 140 -4.38 0.92 -3.84
C VAL A 140 -3.03 1.35 -3.27
N ASN A 141 -1.95 0.89 -3.88
CA ASN A 141 -0.60 1.09 -3.38
C ASN A 141 0.14 2.18 -4.16
N ILE A 142 0.46 3.28 -3.48
CA ILE A 142 1.25 4.38 -4.06
C ILE A 142 2.72 4.35 -3.60
N ASN A 143 3.05 3.46 -2.67
CA ASN A 143 4.34 3.40 -1.96
C ASN A 143 5.27 2.29 -2.47
N SER A 144 4.75 1.39 -3.29
CA SER A 144 5.49 0.21 -3.78
C SER A 144 6.33 0.49 -5.01
N LEU A 145 7.52 -0.11 -5.02
CA LEU A 145 8.44 -0.20 -6.14
C LEU A 145 8.72 -1.67 -6.46
N LYS A 146 8.84 -1.99 -7.75
CA LYS A 146 9.31 -3.29 -8.23
C LYS A 146 10.73 -3.15 -8.78
N PHE A 147 11.67 -3.86 -8.16
CA PHE A 147 13.07 -3.89 -8.56
C PHE A 147 13.34 -4.87 -9.70
N GLU A 148 14.51 -4.76 -10.35
CA GLU A 148 14.84 -5.58 -11.53
C GLU A 148 14.87 -7.08 -11.20
N ASN A 149 15.20 -7.44 -9.95
CA ASN A 149 15.19 -8.82 -9.46
C ASN A 149 13.80 -9.31 -9.00
N ASN A 150 12.72 -8.60 -9.33
CA ASN A 150 11.32 -8.85 -8.95
C ASN A 150 10.98 -8.65 -7.47
N GLU A 151 11.89 -8.16 -6.64
CA GLU A 151 11.51 -7.74 -5.28
C GLU A 151 10.51 -6.59 -5.33
N ILE A 152 9.58 -6.58 -4.39
CA ILE A 152 8.65 -5.47 -4.15
C ILE A 152 9.00 -4.84 -2.81
N TRP A 153 9.29 -3.54 -2.85
CA TRP A 153 9.62 -2.75 -1.67
C TRP A 153 8.62 -1.62 -1.50
N GLU A 154 8.22 -1.38 -0.26
CA GLU A 154 7.41 -0.25 0.13
C GLU A 154 8.27 0.78 0.86
N PHE A 155 8.07 2.04 0.52
CA PHE A 155 8.73 3.15 1.21
C PHE A 155 7.67 4.11 1.76
N SER A 156 7.80 4.47 3.03
CA SER A 156 7.00 5.54 3.63
C SER A 156 7.88 6.46 4.45
N THR A 157 7.41 7.69 4.63
CA THR A 157 8.08 8.68 5.47
C THR A 157 7.16 9.19 6.55
N GLU A 158 7.73 9.43 7.73
CA GLU A 158 7.00 9.99 8.88
C GLU A 158 7.82 11.14 9.46
N LYS A 159 7.17 12.28 9.66
CA LYS A 159 7.79 13.41 10.34
C LYS A 159 7.43 13.35 11.82
N THR A 160 8.45 13.28 12.66
CA THR A 160 8.32 13.48 14.11
C THR A 160 8.77 14.89 14.48
N ASP A 161 8.65 15.26 15.75
CA ASP A 161 9.11 16.55 16.26
C ASP A 161 10.62 16.78 16.04
N ASN A 162 11.41 15.70 16.03
CA ASN A 162 12.86 15.78 16.03
C ASN A 162 13.51 15.40 14.70
N GLU A 163 12.86 14.55 13.91
CA GLU A 163 13.47 13.94 12.73
C GLU A 163 12.44 13.55 11.67
N LEU A 164 12.89 13.51 10.43
CA LEU A 164 12.17 12.87 9.33
C LEU A 164 12.68 11.44 9.19
N ARG A 165 11.78 10.47 9.27
CA ARG A 165 12.05 9.03 9.18
C ARG A 165 11.69 8.50 7.81
N LEU A 166 12.46 7.54 7.32
CA LEU A 166 12.16 6.69 6.17
C LEU A 166 12.04 5.24 6.64
N PHE A 167 10.95 4.60 6.27
CA PHE A 167 10.66 3.20 6.54
C PHE A 167 10.66 2.42 5.23
N PRO A 168 11.80 1.82 4.84
CA PRO A 168 11.82 0.80 3.82
C PRO A 168 11.25 -0.50 4.39
N ASN A 169 10.40 -1.18 3.62
CA ASN A 169 9.86 -2.48 3.95
C ASN A 169 9.97 -3.40 2.72
N LEU A 170 10.64 -4.53 2.87
CA LEU A 170 10.62 -5.59 1.85
C LEU A 170 9.27 -6.31 1.94
N LYS A 171 8.39 -6.06 0.96
CA LYS A 171 7.07 -6.69 0.89
C LYS A 171 7.14 -8.06 0.24
N THR A 172 7.87 -8.19 -0.87
CA THR A 172 7.99 -9.45 -1.61
C THR A 172 9.43 -9.70 -2.01
N GLU A 173 9.94 -10.88 -1.69
CA GLU A 173 11.26 -11.36 -2.10
C GLU A 173 11.31 -11.72 -3.59
N SER A 174 12.52 -11.85 -4.13
CA SER A 174 12.77 -12.26 -5.51
C SER A 174 12.17 -13.63 -5.87
N ASN A 175 11.99 -14.52 -4.89
CA ASN A 175 11.35 -15.82 -5.05
C ASN A 175 9.81 -15.80 -4.97
N GLY A 176 9.21 -14.62 -4.77
CA GLY A 176 7.76 -14.44 -4.62
C GLY A 176 7.21 -14.58 -3.19
N THR A 177 8.05 -14.83 -2.19
CA THR A 177 7.63 -14.87 -0.78
C THR A 177 7.25 -13.47 -0.31
N THR A 178 6.04 -13.34 0.24
CA THR A 178 5.51 -12.05 0.73
C THR A 178 5.56 -11.99 2.25
N TRP A 179 6.01 -10.86 2.77
CA TRP A 179 6.11 -10.57 4.20
C TRP A 179 5.09 -9.51 4.60
N LEU A 180 4.51 -9.71 5.79
CA LEU A 180 3.63 -8.74 6.43
C LEU A 180 4.11 -8.53 7.87
N LEU A 181 4.36 -7.27 8.23
CA LEU A 181 4.59 -6.91 9.63
C LEU A 181 3.21 -6.80 10.32
N LEU A 182 2.95 -7.72 11.23
CA LEU A 182 1.76 -7.67 12.08
C LEU A 182 2.10 -6.96 13.40
N ASP A 183 1.44 -5.84 13.66
CA ASP A 183 1.54 -5.15 14.95
C ASP A 183 0.47 -5.67 15.93
N GLU A 184 0.86 -6.64 16.75
CA GLU A 184 -0.04 -7.28 17.71
C GLU A 184 -0.16 -6.53 19.04
N ARG A 185 0.56 -5.41 19.22
CA ARG A 185 0.62 -4.70 20.51
C ARG A 185 -0.75 -4.16 20.94
N ALA A 186 -1.61 -3.83 19.97
CA ALA A 186 -2.99 -3.44 20.24
C ALA A 186 -3.81 -4.53 20.96
N MET A 187 -3.39 -5.80 20.89
CA MET A 187 -4.05 -6.93 21.55
C MET A 187 -3.62 -7.12 23.01
N ILE A 188 -2.62 -6.36 23.50
CA ILE A 188 -2.18 -6.41 24.89
C ILE A 188 -3.31 -5.87 25.77
N ARG A 189 -3.83 -6.72 26.66
CA ARG A 189 -4.99 -6.40 27.50
C ARG A 189 -4.67 -5.40 28.61
N ASN A 190 -3.48 -5.50 29.20
CA ASN A 190 -3.07 -4.58 30.25
C ASN A 190 -2.68 -3.24 29.63
N ASP A 191 -3.36 -2.16 30.03
CA ASP A 191 -3.16 -0.84 29.43
C ASP A 191 -1.74 -0.30 29.64
N VAL A 192 -1.15 -0.48 30.83
CA VAL A 192 0.20 0.03 31.13
C VAL A 192 1.26 -0.71 30.31
N GLU A 193 1.13 -2.03 30.18
CA GLU A 193 2.03 -2.83 29.35
C GLU A 193 1.85 -2.51 27.86
N ARG A 194 0.61 -2.28 27.42
CA ARG A 194 0.30 -1.91 26.04
C ARG A 194 0.93 -0.56 25.69
N GLU A 195 0.74 0.47 26.51
CA GLU A 195 1.33 1.79 26.28
C GLU A 195 2.86 1.72 26.26
N LYS A 196 3.46 0.93 27.17
CA LYS A 196 4.91 0.71 27.16
C LYS A 196 5.37 0.05 25.86
N ALA A 197 4.66 -0.97 25.38
CA ALA A 197 4.99 -1.65 24.12
C ALA A 197 4.79 -0.75 22.90
N LEU A 198 3.73 0.07 22.87
CA LEU A 198 3.43 1.01 21.79
C LEU A 198 4.46 2.14 21.67
N ALA A 199 5.11 2.51 22.77
CA ALA A 199 6.18 3.52 22.78
C ALA A 199 7.45 3.07 22.03
N GLU A 200 7.67 1.77 21.84
CA GLU A 200 8.80 1.25 21.08
C GLU A 200 8.51 1.26 19.57
N GLU A 201 9.43 1.74 18.74
CA GLU A 201 9.28 1.57 17.29
C GLU A 201 9.61 0.12 16.92
N ILE A 202 8.75 -0.55 16.16
CA ILE A 202 8.91 -1.97 15.75
C ILE A 202 9.48 -2.13 14.34
N ARG A 203 9.53 -1.05 13.57
CA ARG A 203 10.05 -1.03 12.20
C ARG A 203 11.54 -0.70 12.19
N THR A 204 12.22 -1.21 11.16
CA THR A 204 13.52 -0.66 10.75
C THR A 204 13.28 0.74 10.18
N TYR A 205 14.06 1.73 10.60
CA TYR A 205 13.95 3.08 10.05
C TYR A 205 15.28 3.81 9.95
N TYR A 206 15.28 4.76 9.03
CA TYR A 206 16.41 5.62 8.72
C TYR A 206 16.01 7.06 8.99
N VAL A 207 17.00 7.89 9.32
CA VAL A 207 16.81 9.33 9.57
C VAL A 207 17.45 10.14 8.46
N ARG A 208 16.79 11.23 8.06
CA ARG A 208 17.31 12.09 7.01
C ARG A 208 18.54 12.85 7.49
N ILE A 209 19.62 12.79 6.73
CA ILE A 209 20.84 13.56 6.98
C ILE A 209 20.75 14.87 6.21
N LYS A 210 21.32 15.94 6.79
CA LYS A 210 21.42 17.25 6.14
C LYS A 210 22.49 17.28 5.04
#